data_AF-A0A0D6LHM3-F1
#
_entry.id   AF-A0A0D6LHM3-F1
#
_cell.length_a   1.000
_cell.length_b   1.000
_cell.length_c   1.000
_cell.angle_alpha   90.00
_cell.angle_beta   90.00
_cell.angle_gamma   90.00
#
_symmetry.space_group_name_H-M   'P 1'
#
loop_
_entity.id
_entity.type
_entity.pdbx_description
1 polymer ?
#
loop_
_entity_poly.entity_id
_entity_poly.type
_entity_poly.pdbx_seq_one_letter_code
_entity_poly.pdbx_strand_id
1 'polypeptide(L)'
;MPPSRDDSIRTVEEGTNTRVILVELSMYNAQVNYFAVVELVIEIPAEGAVLGTGPLLGAPSSTVSRISSAVVLGGGSSTDQFLYIAFAIFSFLKNTFYYGTNVVNAFKTLPPKGGPIRNFLYILLGWVLFTLLTRAAVELLHLRRFWDFVDFFVGILAICSVIAFFLRQQYIEQALENFAANNGNAYINLSQQRNMELMFTFCVAGVVFFVSCKLIKILRFNRRIAFLADTLDYAGVSITDFAVVFVLIICAFNASLYCLLWNKLESFLLAYILYRLGSIIFMIFMYTGTLFLINIFVMIVMYEFEQVRNDSSRQTNQYEIIDHIQTKVLRSIGMYGRENVPACYVRDSMKDYELLTTLTAKVWFLG
;
A
#
# COMPACT_ATOMS: atom_id res chain seq x y z
N MET A 1 -67.96 22.26 -4.60
CA MET A 1 -66.84 22.06 -3.65
C MET A 1 -65.69 21.45 -4.43
N PRO A 2 -64.51 22.07 -4.47
CA PRO A 2 -63.34 21.42 -5.05
C PRO A 2 -62.85 20.32 -4.10
N PRO A 3 -62.19 19.26 -4.61
CA PRO A 3 -61.62 18.20 -3.76
C PRO A 3 -60.53 18.78 -2.85
N SER A 4 -60.46 18.24 -1.63
CA SER A 4 -59.55 18.60 -0.56
C SER A 4 -58.08 18.49 -0.99
N ARG A 5 -57.29 19.48 -0.57
CA ARG A 5 -55.90 19.74 -0.93
C ARG A 5 -54.88 18.79 -0.27
N ASP A 6 -55.31 17.61 0.17
CA ASP A 6 -54.53 16.68 1.01
C ASP A 6 -54.08 15.40 0.29
N ASP A 7 -54.42 15.21 -0.98
CA ASP A 7 -53.82 14.18 -1.83
C ASP A 7 -52.43 14.60 -2.32
N SER A 8 -51.59 15.06 -1.40
CA SER A 8 -50.14 15.08 -1.65
C SER A 8 -49.71 13.64 -1.78
N ILE A 9 -49.15 13.31 -2.94
CA ILE A 9 -48.80 11.95 -3.33
C ILE A 9 -47.90 11.35 -2.23
N ARG A 10 -48.45 10.44 -1.41
CA ARG A 10 -47.71 9.68 -0.40
C ARG A 10 -46.86 8.64 -1.11
N THR A 11 -45.78 9.08 -1.75
CA THR A 11 -44.83 8.20 -2.46
C THR A 11 -43.93 7.43 -1.49
N VAL A 12 -43.88 7.86 -0.22
CA VAL A 12 -42.98 7.31 0.81
C VAL A 12 -43.75 7.13 2.13
N GLU A 13 -44.87 6.40 2.11
CA GLU A 13 -45.45 5.90 3.37
C GLU A 13 -45.52 4.36 3.35
N GLU A 14 -45.16 3.79 4.51
CA GLU A 14 -45.35 2.39 4.92
C GLU A 14 -44.64 1.29 4.08
N GLY A 15 -43.32 1.24 4.24
CA GLY A 15 -42.73 0.11 4.97
C GLY A 15 -42.89 -1.32 4.44
N THR A 16 -43.01 -1.57 3.13
CA THR A 16 -42.92 -2.96 2.61
C THR A 16 -41.93 -3.23 1.48
N ASN A 17 -41.55 -2.25 0.63
CA ASN A 17 -40.64 -2.54 -0.50
C ASN A 17 -39.55 -1.49 -0.82
N THR A 18 -39.55 -0.31 -0.19
CA THR A 18 -38.49 0.68 -0.43
C THR A 18 -37.29 0.39 0.47
N ARG A 19 -36.18 -0.06 -0.13
CA ARG A 19 -34.94 -0.42 0.58
C ARG A 19 -33.87 0.68 0.54
N VAL A 20 -33.91 1.52 -0.49
CA VAL A 20 -32.93 2.59 -0.70
C VAL A 20 -33.66 3.78 -1.29
N ILE A 21 -33.38 4.98 -0.79
CA ILE A 21 -33.75 6.25 -1.39
C ILE A 21 -32.45 6.94 -1.83
N LEU A 22 -32.35 7.24 -3.12
CA LEU A 22 -31.20 7.91 -3.72
C LEU A 22 -31.60 9.33 -4.09
N VAL A 23 -30.85 10.32 -3.59
CA VAL A 23 -30.98 11.72 -3.99
C VAL A 23 -29.66 12.15 -4.63
N GLU A 24 -29.67 12.33 -5.95
CA GLU A 24 -28.52 12.76 -6.72
C GLU A 24 -28.72 14.22 -7.18
N LEU A 25 -27.71 15.05 -6.94
CA LEU A 25 -27.68 16.43 -7.42
C LEU A 25 -26.29 16.81 -7.90
N SER A 26 -26.24 17.58 -8.99
CA SER A 26 -25.00 18.09 -9.57
C SER A 26 -25.02 19.61 -9.51
N MET A 27 -23.94 20.20 -8.98
CA MET A 27 -23.78 21.64 -8.86
C MET A 27 -22.56 22.08 -9.67
N TYR A 28 -22.65 23.23 -10.34
CA TYR A 28 -21.51 23.82 -11.04
C TYR A 28 -21.09 25.12 -10.37
N ASN A 29 -19.81 25.26 -10.08
CA ASN A 29 -19.23 26.50 -9.58
C ASN A 29 -18.48 27.21 -10.72
N ALA A 30 -19.07 28.30 -11.21
CA ALA A 30 -18.53 29.10 -12.32
C ALA A 30 -17.25 29.89 -11.97
N GLN A 31 -17.01 30.21 -10.68
CA GLN A 31 -15.83 30.98 -10.29
C GLN A 31 -14.55 30.17 -10.44
N VAL A 32 -14.63 28.88 -10.10
CA VAL A 32 -13.50 27.96 -10.16
C VAL A 32 -13.57 27.03 -11.38
N ASN A 33 -14.70 26.98 -12.10
CA ASN A 33 -14.97 26.05 -13.20
C ASN A 33 -14.92 24.57 -12.77
N TYR A 34 -15.66 24.22 -11.71
CA TYR A 34 -15.74 22.84 -11.20
C TYR A 34 -17.17 22.37 -11.08
N PHE A 35 -17.39 21.08 -11.35
CA PHE A 35 -18.64 20.39 -11.06
C PHE A 35 -18.51 19.63 -9.74
N ALA A 36 -19.50 19.70 -8.88
CA ALA A 36 -19.64 18.88 -7.69
C ALA A 36 -20.84 17.96 -7.87
N VAL A 37 -20.61 16.65 -7.78
CA VAL A 37 -21.69 15.65 -7.76
C VAL A 37 -21.91 15.24 -6.32
N VAL A 38 -23.14 15.33 -5.85
CA VAL A 38 -23.56 14.93 -4.50
C VAL A 38 -24.58 13.82 -4.66
N GLU A 39 -24.25 12.65 -4.13
CA GLU A 39 -25.16 11.52 -4.01
C GLU A 39 -25.45 11.31 -2.52
N LEU A 40 -26.72 11.27 -2.16
CA LEU A 40 -27.20 11.01 -0.82
C LEU A 40 -27.98 9.69 -0.85
N VAL A 41 -27.49 8.70 -0.11
CA VAL A 41 -28.04 7.34 -0.07
C VAL A 41 -28.65 7.09 1.30
N ILE A 42 -29.97 6.95 1.35
CA ILE A 42 -30.69 6.56 2.57
C ILE A 42 -31.07 5.08 2.45
N GLU A 43 -30.46 4.24 3.29
CA GLU A 43 -30.77 2.82 3.36
C GLU A 43 -31.82 2.54 4.43
N ILE A 44 -32.83 1.76 4.07
CA ILE A 44 -33.93 1.31 4.94
C ILE A 44 -33.85 -0.23 5.05
N PRO A 45 -33.23 -0.78 6.11
CA PRO A 45 -33.15 -2.21 6.34
C PRO A 45 -34.53 -2.85 6.52
N ALA A 46 -34.57 -4.18 6.40
CA ALA A 46 -35.78 -5.01 6.55
C ALA A 46 -36.56 -4.78 7.85
N GLU A 47 -35.85 -4.36 8.90
CA GLU A 47 -36.35 -4.17 10.25
C GLU A 47 -37.00 -2.78 10.48
N GLY A 48 -37.04 -1.90 9.47
CA GLY A 48 -37.70 -0.59 9.53
C GLY A 48 -36.90 0.53 10.22
N ALA A 49 -35.67 0.25 10.65
CA ALA A 49 -34.79 1.24 11.27
C ALA A 49 -33.93 1.98 10.22
N VAL A 50 -34.17 3.27 9.96
CA VAL A 50 -33.31 4.05 9.04
C VAL A 50 -31.87 4.08 9.57
N LEU A 51 -30.88 3.69 8.76
CA LEU A 51 -29.46 3.60 9.17
C LEU A 51 -28.59 4.70 8.55
N GLY A 52 -27.54 5.09 9.30
CA GLY A 52 -26.78 6.34 9.17
C GLY A 52 -25.26 6.32 9.05
N THR A 53 -24.65 6.75 7.93
CA THR A 53 -23.22 7.06 7.78
C THR A 53 -22.98 8.59 7.81
N GLY A 54 -22.20 9.03 8.81
CA GLY A 54 -21.76 10.42 9.05
C GLY A 54 -21.66 10.76 10.55
N PRO A 55 -20.59 11.39 11.07
CA PRO A 55 -20.33 11.43 12.50
C PRO A 55 -20.88 12.70 13.16
N LEU A 56 -21.86 12.57 14.05
CA LEU A 56 -22.01 13.37 15.28
C LEU A 56 -23.19 12.82 16.11
N LEU A 57 -22.85 12.44 17.35
CA LEU A 57 -23.67 11.99 18.49
C LEU A 57 -25.21 12.00 18.32
N GLY A 58 -25.81 10.81 18.41
CA GLY A 58 -27.02 10.56 19.22
C GLY A 58 -28.35 11.10 18.71
N ALA A 59 -28.81 10.67 17.54
CA ALA A 59 -30.19 10.79 17.05
C ALA A 59 -30.41 9.75 15.92
N PRO A 60 -31.66 9.32 15.59
CA PRO A 60 -31.91 8.22 14.65
C PRO A 60 -31.10 8.41 13.37
N SER A 61 -30.20 7.46 13.17
CA SER A 61 -29.08 7.53 12.25
C SER A 61 -29.56 7.54 10.80
N SER A 62 -29.65 8.70 10.15
CA SER A 62 -29.88 8.81 8.70
C SER A 62 -28.55 8.82 7.96
N THR A 63 -28.38 7.99 6.92
CA THR A 63 -27.09 7.91 6.21
C THR A 63 -27.09 9.03 5.24
N VAL A 64 -26.27 10.03 5.52
CA VAL A 64 -25.98 11.07 4.55
C VAL A 64 -24.49 10.93 4.28
N SER A 65 -24.14 9.93 3.46
CA SER A 65 -22.83 9.90 2.83
C SER A 65 -22.81 11.04 1.82
N ARG A 66 -22.43 12.23 2.25
CA ARG A 66 -22.23 13.37 1.35
C ARG A 66 -20.94 13.12 0.58
N ILE A 67 -20.98 12.27 -0.45
CA ILE A 67 -19.86 12.09 -1.39
C ILE A 67 -19.92 13.29 -2.32
N SER A 68 -19.40 14.43 -1.85
CA SER A 68 -19.13 15.60 -2.70
C SER A 68 -17.81 15.36 -3.40
N SER A 69 -17.83 14.60 -4.48
CA SER A 69 -16.69 14.51 -5.37
C SER A 69 -16.77 15.68 -6.36
N ALA A 70 -15.82 16.60 -6.24
CA ALA A 70 -15.62 17.62 -7.26
C ALA A 70 -15.00 16.94 -8.49
N VAL A 71 -15.73 16.88 -9.59
CA VAL A 71 -15.21 16.47 -10.90
C VAL A 71 -14.52 17.69 -11.49
N VAL A 72 -13.20 17.59 -11.64
CA VAL A 72 -12.37 18.63 -12.25
C VAL A 72 -12.50 18.53 -13.77
N LEU A 73 -13.41 19.29 -14.36
CA LEU A 73 -13.49 19.45 -15.81
C LEU A 73 -12.50 20.54 -16.26
N GLY A 74 -11.23 20.16 -16.31
CA GLY A 74 -10.18 20.99 -16.91
C GLY A 74 -9.51 21.96 -15.95
N GLY A 75 -8.21 21.74 -15.73
CA GLY A 75 -7.39 22.62 -14.89
C GLY A 75 -5.89 22.32 -14.90
N GLY A 76 -5.39 21.48 -15.81
CA GLY A 76 -3.97 21.26 -16.01
C GLY A 76 -3.57 21.75 -17.39
N SER A 77 -2.36 22.30 -17.54
CA SER A 77 -1.83 22.58 -18.87
C SER A 77 -1.79 21.27 -19.66
N SER A 78 -2.30 21.24 -20.90
CA SER A 78 -2.34 20.00 -21.71
C SER A 78 -0.96 19.34 -21.81
N THR A 79 0.10 20.16 -21.73
CA THR A 79 1.50 19.74 -21.72
C THR A 79 1.85 18.81 -20.55
N ASP A 80 1.35 19.05 -19.34
CA ASP A 80 1.70 18.24 -18.15
C ASP A 80 1.09 16.84 -18.23
N GLN A 81 -0.09 16.72 -18.83
CA GLN A 81 -0.79 15.44 -19.01
C GLN A 81 -0.05 14.57 -20.03
N PHE A 82 0.37 15.14 -21.15
CA PHE A 82 1.18 14.42 -22.15
C PHE A 82 2.54 14.01 -21.59
N LEU A 83 3.18 14.87 -20.77
CA LEU A 83 4.44 14.53 -20.11
C LEU A 83 4.27 13.35 -19.15
N TYR A 84 3.19 13.33 -18.35
CA TYR A 84 2.87 12.22 -17.46
C TYR A 84 2.62 10.92 -18.24
N ILE A 85 1.83 10.96 -19.31
CA ILE A 85 1.55 9.78 -20.14
C ILE A 85 2.85 9.24 -20.76
N ALA A 86 3.69 10.13 -21.31
CA ALA A 86 5.00 9.74 -21.85
C ALA A 86 5.90 9.11 -20.76
N PHE A 87 5.94 9.70 -19.57
CA PHE A 87 6.67 9.16 -18.43
C PHE A 87 6.13 7.79 -17.98
N ALA A 88 4.81 7.63 -17.89
CA ALA A 88 4.16 6.38 -17.51
C ALA A 88 4.48 5.25 -18.49
N ILE A 89 4.39 5.53 -19.80
CA ILE A 89 4.74 4.58 -20.86
C ILE A 89 6.22 4.22 -20.79
N PHE A 90 7.11 5.21 -20.68
CA PHE A 90 8.56 4.98 -20.59
C PHE A 90 8.93 4.15 -19.35
N SER A 91 8.36 4.49 -18.19
CA SER A 91 8.57 3.79 -16.93
C SER A 91 8.10 2.34 -17.03
N PHE A 92 6.91 2.10 -17.61
CA PHE A 92 6.38 0.76 -17.81
C PHE A 92 7.24 -0.07 -18.77
N LEU A 93 7.64 0.50 -19.92
CA LEU A 93 8.49 -0.19 -20.90
C LEU A 93 9.83 -0.57 -20.29
N LYS A 94 10.47 0.34 -19.55
CA LYS A 94 11.72 0.07 -18.84
C LYS A 94 11.57 -1.08 -17.84
N ASN A 95 10.54 -1.04 -17.00
CA ASN A 95 10.32 -2.06 -15.97
C ASN A 95 9.95 -3.42 -16.58
N THR A 96 9.12 -3.43 -17.63
CA THR A 96 8.73 -4.64 -18.36
C THR A 96 9.91 -5.27 -19.09
N PHE A 97 10.76 -4.46 -19.73
CA PHE A 97 11.97 -4.95 -20.39
C PHE A 97 12.95 -5.57 -19.40
N TYR A 98 13.17 -4.90 -18.25
CA TYR A 98 14.02 -5.42 -17.18
C TYR A 98 13.47 -6.72 -16.58
N TYR A 99 12.16 -6.80 -16.36
CA TYR A 99 11.51 -8.02 -15.88
C TYR A 99 11.60 -9.16 -16.91
N GLY A 100 11.29 -8.87 -18.18
CA GLY A 100 11.35 -9.83 -19.27
C GLY A 100 12.76 -10.41 -19.46
N THR A 101 13.81 -9.57 -19.39
CA THR A 101 15.20 -10.06 -19.46
C THR A 101 15.55 -10.96 -18.29
N ASN A 102 15.12 -10.63 -17.07
CA ASN A 102 15.35 -11.47 -15.89
C ASN A 102 14.62 -12.82 -15.99
N VAL A 103 13.38 -12.83 -16.46
CA VAL A 103 12.61 -14.06 -16.68
C VAL A 103 13.23 -14.93 -17.77
N VAL A 104 13.64 -14.35 -18.90
CA VAL A 104 14.33 -15.09 -19.98
C VAL A 104 15.65 -15.68 -19.47
N ASN A 105 16.41 -14.94 -18.66
CA ASN A 105 17.63 -15.44 -18.05
C ASN A 105 17.36 -16.56 -17.03
N ALA A 106 16.24 -16.51 -16.31
CA ALA A 106 15.80 -17.59 -15.42
C ALA A 106 15.33 -18.83 -16.19
N PHE A 107 14.70 -18.68 -17.36
CA PHE A 107 14.33 -19.82 -18.21
C PHE A 107 15.55 -20.56 -18.76
N LYS A 108 16.65 -19.85 -19.03
CA LYS A 108 17.90 -20.46 -19.49
C LYS A 108 18.56 -21.36 -18.44
N THR A 109 18.24 -21.17 -17.15
CA THR A 109 18.82 -21.95 -16.05
C THR A 109 17.93 -23.12 -15.59
N LEU A 110 16.73 -23.29 -16.16
CA LEU A 110 15.79 -24.34 -15.76
C LEU A 110 15.99 -25.64 -16.56
N PRO A 111 15.96 -26.83 -15.90
CA PRO A 111 16.07 -28.11 -16.58
C PRO A 111 14.86 -28.37 -17.50
N PRO A 112 15.07 -28.88 -18.74
CA PRO A 112 14.04 -28.94 -19.77
C PRO A 112 13.14 -30.16 -19.60
N LYS A 113 12.31 -30.23 -18.54
CA LYS A 113 11.33 -31.32 -18.42
C LYS A 113 10.01 -30.89 -17.76
N GLY A 114 9.09 -30.36 -18.55
CA GLY A 114 7.63 -30.52 -18.34
C GLY A 114 6.73 -29.60 -19.16
N GLY A 115 5.46 -30.02 -19.31
CA GLY A 115 4.51 -29.55 -20.32
C GLY A 115 3.92 -28.14 -20.12
N PRO A 116 3.14 -27.65 -21.12
CA PRO A 116 2.68 -26.26 -21.23
C PRO A 116 1.77 -25.80 -20.07
N ILE A 117 0.91 -26.69 -19.56
CA ILE A 117 0.02 -26.40 -18.44
C ILE A 117 0.81 -26.16 -17.15
N ARG A 118 1.90 -26.90 -16.95
CA ARG A 118 2.79 -26.72 -15.79
C ARG A 118 3.57 -25.42 -15.89
N ASN A 119 3.98 -24.98 -17.08
CA ASN A 119 4.61 -23.68 -17.29
C ASN A 119 3.64 -22.51 -17.06
N PHE A 120 2.38 -22.65 -17.46
CA PHE A 120 1.34 -21.66 -17.15
C PHE A 120 1.05 -21.60 -15.65
N LEU A 121 0.97 -22.78 -15.00
CA LEU A 121 0.88 -22.91 -13.55
C LEU A 121 2.12 -22.35 -12.84
N TYR A 122 3.33 -22.49 -13.40
CA TYR A 122 4.58 -21.88 -12.90
C TYR A 122 4.73 -20.40 -13.22
N ILE A 123 3.89 -19.80 -14.06
CA ILE A 123 3.83 -18.33 -14.23
C ILE A 123 2.84 -17.76 -13.20
N LEU A 124 1.73 -18.47 -12.96
CA LEU A 124 0.65 -18.05 -12.06
C LEU A 124 0.95 -18.38 -10.58
N LEU A 125 1.37 -19.61 -10.27
CA LEU A 125 1.97 -20.02 -8.98
C LEU A 125 3.46 -19.69 -8.89
N GLY A 126 4.09 -19.29 -10.00
CA GLY A 126 5.50 -18.92 -10.05
C GLY A 126 5.87 -17.87 -9.04
N TRP A 127 5.06 -16.83 -8.93
CA TRP A 127 5.34 -15.76 -7.99
C TRP A 127 5.38 -16.28 -6.54
N VAL A 128 4.39 -17.08 -6.14
CA VAL A 128 4.23 -17.65 -4.79
C VAL A 128 5.25 -18.77 -4.50
N LEU A 129 5.49 -19.66 -5.46
CA LEU A 129 6.43 -20.78 -5.34
C LEU A 129 7.90 -20.35 -5.52
N PHE A 130 8.18 -19.31 -6.31
CA PHE A 130 9.48 -18.62 -6.34
C PHE A 130 9.73 -17.89 -5.02
N THR A 131 8.70 -17.38 -4.33
CA THR A 131 8.88 -16.85 -2.97
C THR A 131 9.26 -17.95 -1.98
N LEU A 132 8.68 -19.15 -2.10
CA LEU A 132 8.93 -20.29 -1.20
C LEU A 132 10.23 -21.07 -1.50
N LEU A 133 10.54 -21.35 -2.77
CA LEU A 133 11.71 -22.16 -3.17
C LEU A 133 13.03 -21.37 -3.16
N THR A 134 13.00 -20.04 -3.24
CA THR A 134 14.23 -19.22 -3.11
C THR A 134 14.75 -19.09 -1.68
N ARG A 135 14.12 -19.77 -0.71
CA ARG A 135 14.64 -19.87 0.68
C ARG A 135 15.97 -20.65 0.80
N ALA A 136 16.52 -21.20 -0.28
CA ALA A 136 17.75 -22.00 -0.23
C ALA A 136 18.97 -21.43 -0.98
N ALA A 137 18.87 -20.31 -1.72
CA ALA A 137 20.02 -19.79 -2.45
C ALA A 137 20.04 -18.25 -2.60
N VAL A 138 21.09 -17.66 -2.02
CA VAL A 138 21.67 -16.32 -2.28
C VAL A 138 21.21 -15.18 -1.36
N GLU A 139 21.91 -15.14 -0.23
CA GLU A 139 21.93 -14.25 0.95
C GLU A 139 22.22 -12.73 0.75
N LEU A 140 22.19 -12.13 -0.45
CA LEU A 140 22.51 -10.69 -0.60
C LEU A 140 21.55 -9.88 -1.50
N LEU A 141 20.41 -10.46 -1.90
CA LEU A 141 19.48 -9.88 -2.88
C LEU A 141 18.08 -9.54 -2.33
N HIS A 142 17.87 -9.52 -1.01
CA HIS A 142 16.51 -9.43 -0.45
C HIS A 142 15.86 -8.04 -0.67
N LEU A 143 16.63 -6.97 -0.47
CA LEU A 143 16.14 -5.59 -0.64
C LEU A 143 15.91 -5.18 -2.07
N ARG A 144 16.86 -5.48 -2.95
CA ARG A 144 16.72 -5.17 -4.37
C ARG A 144 15.45 -5.81 -4.90
N ARG A 145 15.14 -7.04 -4.47
CA ARG A 145 13.95 -7.79 -4.86
C ARG A 145 12.63 -7.21 -4.34
N PHE A 146 12.55 -6.71 -3.10
CA PHE A 146 11.33 -6.03 -2.61
C PHE A 146 11.04 -4.77 -3.41
N TRP A 147 12.04 -3.93 -3.62
CA TRP A 147 11.82 -2.69 -4.33
C TRP A 147 11.66 -2.87 -5.84
N ASP A 148 12.22 -3.93 -6.42
CA ASP A 148 11.93 -4.32 -7.81
C ASP A 148 10.45 -4.74 -7.94
N PHE A 149 9.86 -5.37 -6.91
CA PHE A 149 8.42 -5.62 -6.84
C PHE A 149 7.59 -4.33 -6.71
N VAL A 150 8.01 -3.39 -5.87
CA VAL A 150 7.36 -2.06 -5.78
C VAL A 150 7.43 -1.34 -7.14
N ASP A 151 8.56 -1.40 -7.84
CA ASP A 151 8.73 -0.80 -9.17
C ASP A 151 7.81 -1.46 -10.22
N PHE A 152 7.61 -2.78 -10.15
CA PHE A 152 6.63 -3.48 -10.97
C PHE A 152 5.19 -3.06 -10.65
N PHE A 153 4.84 -2.95 -9.36
CA PHE A 153 3.52 -2.53 -8.92
C PHE A 153 3.18 -1.09 -9.33
N VAL A 154 4.15 -0.17 -9.22
CA VAL A 154 4.04 1.20 -9.75
C VAL A 154 3.83 1.19 -11.26
N GLY A 155 4.48 0.29 -12.00
CA GLY A 155 4.28 0.12 -13.44
C GLY A 155 2.84 -0.30 -13.79
N ILE A 156 2.25 -1.24 -13.05
CA ILE A 156 0.86 -1.66 -13.23
C ILE A 156 -0.10 -0.50 -12.96
N LEU A 157 0.06 0.18 -11.82
CA LEU A 157 -0.78 1.33 -11.46
C LEU A 157 -0.66 2.48 -12.46
N ALA A 158 0.52 2.69 -13.04
CA ALA A 158 0.75 3.72 -14.05
C ALA A 158 0.06 3.40 -15.39
N ILE A 159 -0.04 2.12 -15.80
CA ILE A 159 -0.88 1.79 -16.96
C ILE A 159 -2.36 1.96 -16.62
N CYS A 160 -2.77 1.50 -15.44
CA CYS A 160 -4.14 1.61 -15.00
C CYS A 160 -4.60 3.07 -14.98
N SER A 161 -3.73 4.00 -14.54
CA SER A 161 -4.02 5.44 -14.58
C SER A 161 -4.13 6.00 -16.00
N VAL A 162 -3.30 5.54 -16.95
CA VAL A 162 -3.40 5.95 -18.37
C VAL A 162 -4.70 5.46 -18.99
N ILE A 163 -5.11 4.21 -18.73
CA ILE A 163 -6.39 3.67 -19.20
C ILE A 163 -7.55 4.47 -18.59
N ALA A 164 -7.52 4.70 -17.27
CA ALA A 164 -8.53 5.47 -16.57
C ALA A 164 -8.62 6.92 -17.09
N PHE A 165 -7.50 7.53 -17.48
CA PHE A 165 -7.47 8.87 -18.08
C PHE A 165 -8.24 8.93 -19.41
N PHE A 166 -8.00 7.97 -20.31
CA PHE A 166 -8.72 7.92 -21.59
C PHE A 166 -10.21 7.63 -21.41
N LEU A 167 -10.55 6.67 -20.54
CA LEU A 167 -11.95 6.36 -20.22
C LEU A 167 -12.65 7.60 -19.65
N ARG A 168 -12.04 8.28 -18.69
CA ARG A 168 -12.55 9.52 -18.13
C ARG A 168 -12.83 10.56 -19.21
N GLN A 169 -11.89 10.77 -20.15
CA GLN A 169 -12.06 11.73 -21.23
C GLN A 169 -13.28 11.41 -22.10
N GLN A 170 -13.47 10.14 -22.47
CA GLN A 170 -14.63 9.70 -23.26
C GLN A 170 -15.97 9.95 -22.55
N TYR A 171 -16.06 9.65 -21.25
CA TYR A 171 -17.31 9.85 -20.49
C TYR A 171 -17.64 11.33 -20.26
N ILE A 172 -16.64 12.20 -20.20
CA ILE A 172 -16.84 13.65 -20.13
C ILE A 172 -17.39 14.18 -21.45
N GLU A 173 -16.81 13.76 -22.58
CA GLU A 173 -17.28 14.17 -23.92
C GLU A 173 -18.73 13.73 -24.14
N GLN A 174 -19.08 12.50 -23.77
CA GLN A 174 -20.46 12.01 -23.81
C GLN A 174 -21.41 12.84 -22.92
N ALA A 175 -20.95 13.27 -21.74
CA ALA A 175 -21.76 14.14 -20.86
C ALA A 175 -22.03 15.50 -21.49
N LEU A 176 -21.02 16.08 -22.14
CA LEU A 176 -21.11 17.38 -22.80
C LEU A 176 -22.01 17.32 -24.05
N GLU A 177 -21.92 16.25 -24.84
CA GLU A 177 -22.81 16.02 -25.99
C GLU A 177 -24.27 15.89 -25.54
N ASN A 178 -24.52 15.13 -24.47
CA ASN A 178 -25.85 14.99 -23.88
C ASN A 178 -26.38 16.32 -23.31
N PHE A 179 -25.50 17.19 -22.81
CA PHE A 179 -25.87 18.54 -22.37
C PHE A 179 -26.22 19.45 -23.54
N ALA A 180 -25.41 19.41 -24.59
CA ALA A 180 -25.63 20.19 -25.80
C ALA A 180 -26.92 19.78 -26.52
N ALA A 181 -27.21 18.48 -26.61
CA ALA A 181 -28.42 17.96 -27.26
C ALA A 181 -29.72 18.41 -26.56
N ASN A 182 -29.68 18.60 -25.24
CA ASN A 182 -30.84 18.97 -24.43
C ASN A 182 -30.95 20.47 -24.13
N ASN A 183 -30.09 21.31 -24.73
CA ASN A 183 -30.00 22.76 -24.46
C ASN A 183 -29.92 23.10 -22.95
N GLY A 184 -29.39 22.18 -22.13
CA GLY A 184 -29.28 22.34 -20.67
C GLY A 184 -30.58 22.24 -19.86
N ASN A 185 -31.72 21.88 -20.47
CA ASN A 185 -33.02 21.80 -19.77
C ASN A 185 -33.31 20.45 -19.11
N ALA A 186 -32.50 19.42 -19.40
CA ALA A 186 -32.63 18.09 -18.80
C ALA A 186 -31.55 17.85 -17.74
N TYR A 187 -31.92 17.17 -16.66
CA TYR A 187 -30.94 16.67 -15.69
C TYR A 187 -30.01 15.65 -16.36
N ILE A 188 -28.71 15.77 -16.07
CA ILE A 188 -27.69 14.84 -16.56
C ILE A 188 -27.12 14.11 -15.36
N ASN A 189 -27.19 12.78 -15.41
CA ASN A 189 -26.55 11.97 -14.41
C ASN A 189 -25.02 12.01 -14.62
N LEU A 190 -24.32 12.59 -13.65
CA LEU A 190 -22.85 12.70 -13.62
C LEU A 190 -22.17 11.67 -12.70
N SER A 191 -22.93 10.71 -12.16
CA SER A 191 -22.42 9.67 -11.25
C SER A 191 -21.35 8.79 -11.92
N GLN A 192 -21.52 8.49 -13.21
CA GLN A 192 -20.55 7.70 -13.96
C GLN A 192 -19.23 8.46 -14.15
N GLN A 193 -19.30 9.74 -14.49
CA GLN A 193 -18.15 10.64 -14.66
C GLN A 193 -17.40 10.79 -13.34
N ARG A 194 -18.13 10.95 -12.24
CA ARG A 194 -17.58 10.96 -10.88
C ARG A 194 -16.82 9.67 -10.56
N ASN A 195 -17.42 8.51 -10.81
CA ASN A 195 -16.78 7.22 -10.50
C ASN A 195 -15.49 7.03 -11.32
N MET A 196 -15.48 7.43 -12.60
CA MET A 196 -14.28 7.37 -13.45
C MET A 196 -13.18 8.33 -12.97
N GLU A 197 -13.53 9.54 -12.51
CA GLU A 197 -12.58 10.48 -11.91
C GLU A 197 -11.98 9.93 -10.61
N LEU A 198 -12.81 9.33 -9.76
CA LEU A 198 -12.39 8.70 -8.51
C LEU A 198 -11.39 7.55 -8.78
N MET A 199 -11.70 6.69 -9.75
CA MET A 199 -10.82 5.60 -10.17
C MET A 199 -9.47 6.11 -10.69
N PHE A 200 -9.49 7.16 -11.53
CA PHE A 200 -8.28 7.82 -12.01
C PHE A 200 -7.46 8.41 -10.85
N THR A 201 -8.10 9.14 -9.94
CA THR A 201 -7.44 9.76 -8.78
C THR A 201 -6.82 8.72 -7.86
N PHE A 202 -7.50 7.61 -7.60
CA PHE A 202 -6.93 6.52 -6.81
C PHE A 202 -5.69 5.90 -7.46
N CYS A 203 -5.71 5.69 -8.79
CA CYS A 203 -4.54 5.14 -9.49
C CYS A 203 -3.35 6.10 -9.43
N VAL A 204 -3.56 7.39 -9.70
CA VAL A 204 -2.50 8.42 -9.64
C VAL A 204 -1.99 8.59 -8.21
N ALA A 205 -2.87 8.66 -7.22
CA ALA A 205 -2.49 8.73 -5.80
C ALA A 205 -1.64 7.53 -5.38
N GLY A 206 -2.00 6.32 -5.84
CA GLY A 206 -1.21 5.12 -5.64
C GLY A 206 0.19 5.23 -6.23
N VAL A 207 0.31 5.66 -7.50
CA VAL A 207 1.62 5.89 -8.15
C VAL A 207 2.46 6.88 -7.35
N VAL A 208 1.89 8.03 -6.98
CA VAL A 208 2.61 9.07 -6.22
C VAL A 208 3.03 8.55 -4.84
N PHE A 209 2.18 7.80 -4.15
CA PHE A 209 2.47 7.21 -2.85
C PHE A 209 3.69 6.28 -2.91
N PHE A 210 3.69 5.30 -3.81
CA PHE A 210 4.81 4.34 -3.89
C PHE A 210 6.09 4.97 -4.44
N VAL A 211 5.98 5.93 -5.37
CA VAL A 211 7.13 6.74 -5.81
C VAL A 211 7.70 7.57 -4.65
N SER A 212 6.84 8.09 -3.77
CA SER A 212 7.28 8.80 -2.56
C SER A 212 7.97 7.86 -1.56
N CYS A 213 7.46 6.65 -1.35
CA CYS A 213 8.14 5.62 -0.55
C CYS A 213 9.54 5.31 -1.08
N LYS A 214 9.74 5.36 -2.41
CA LYS A 214 11.03 5.13 -3.06
C LYS A 214 12.09 6.17 -2.68
N LEU A 215 11.70 7.37 -2.22
CA LEU A 215 12.64 8.38 -1.72
C LEU A 215 13.51 7.84 -0.57
N ILE A 216 13.03 6.86 0.20
CA ILE A 216 13.80 6.19 1.25
C ILE A 216 15.11 5.59 0.71
N LYS A 217 15.13 5.09 -0.54
CA LYS A 217 16.35 4.58 -1.17
C LYS A 217 17.42 5.66 -1.35
N ILE A 218 17.01 6.87 -1.70
CA ILE A 218 17.91 8.01 -1.88
C ILE A 218 18.47 8.43 -0.52
N LEU A 219 17.67 8.37 0.55
CA LEU A 219 18.11 8.77 1.89
C LEU A 219 19.14 7.81 2.52
N ARG A 220 19.30 6.58 1.99
CA ARG A 220 20.36 5.63 2.40
C ARG A 220 21.77 6.08 2.02
N PHE A 221 21.95 7.22 1.34
CA PHE A 221 23.29 7.80 1.18
C PHE A 221 23.89 8.28 2.52
N ASN A 222 23.08 8.48 3.56
CA ASN A 222 23.57 8.83 4.90
C ASN A 222 23.83 7.57 5.75
N ARG A 223 25.03 7.45 6.32
CA ARG A 223 25.46 6.34 7.19
C ARG A 223 24.49 6.04 8.33
N ARG A 224 23.90 7.06 8.97
CA ARG A 224 22.93 6.84 10.05
C ARG A 224 21.64 6.18 9.54
N ILE A 225 21.15 6.61 8.38
CA ILE A 225 19.90 6.12 7.78
C ILE A 225 20.11 4.74 7.14
N ALA A 226 21.26 4.51 6.51
CA ALA A 226 21.60 3.22 5.94
C ALA A 226 21.79 2.15 7.02
N PHE A 227 22.43 2.46 8.15
CA PHE A 227 22.49 1.53 9.28
C PHE A 227 21.09 1.12 9.77
N LEU A 228 20.17 2.09 9.93
CA LEU A 228 18.79 1.79 10.30
C LEU A 228 18.06 0.95 9.25
N ALA A 229 18.26 1.24 7.97
CA ALA A 229 17.70 0.43 6.88
C ALA A 229 18.23 -1.02 6.95
N ASP A 230 19.53 -1.20 7.12
CA ASP A 230 20.14 -2.54 7.23
C ASP A 230 19.63 -3.31 8.46
N THR A 231 19.41 -2.62 9.60
CA THR A 231 18.79 -3.23 10.80
C THR A 231 17.36 -3.67 10.56
N LEU A 232 16.55 -2.84 9.88
CA LEU A 232 15.15 -3.15 9.57
C LEU A 232 15.06 -4.31 8.58
N ASP A 233 16.01 -4.39 7.66
CA ASP A 233 16.08 -5.43 6.65
C ASP A 233 16.45 -6.79 7.20
N TYR A 234 17.43 -6.81 8.09
CA TYR A 234 17.78 -8.01 8.83
C TYR A 234 16.63 -8.47 9.73
N ALA A 235 16.03 -7.53 10.47
CA ALA A 235 14.87 -7.82 11.32
C ALA A 235 13.61 -8.19 10.53
N GLY A 236 13.54 -7.84 9.24
CA GLY A 236 12.35 -8.02 8.39
C GLY A 236 11.86 -9.46 8.34
N VAL A 237 12.78 -10.44 8.26
CA VAL A 237 12.41 -11.87 8.22
C VAL A 237 11.74 -12.29 9.54
N SER A 238 12.38 -12.01 10.67
CA SER A 238 11.87 -12.32 12.01
C SER A 238 10.56 -11.58 12.33
N ILE A 239 10.44 -10.32 11.91
CA ILE A 239 9.21 -9.52 12.04
C ILE A 239 8.08 -10.14 11.20
N THR A 240 8.36 -10.60 9.97
CA THR A 240 7.32 -11.21 9.13
C THR A 240 6.79 -12.52 9.70
N ASP A 241 7.66 -13.38 10.25
CA ASP A 241 7.24 -14.63 10.89
C ASP A 241 6.37 -14.34 12.13
N PHE A 242 6.71 -13.33 12.92
CA PHE A 242 5.85 -12.87 14.02
C PHE A 242 4.53 -12.24 13.53
N ALA A 243 4.56 -11.46 12.44
CA ALA A 243 3.39 -10.81 11.88
C ALA A 243 2.31 -11.81 11.44
N VAL A 244 2.71 -12.99 10.95
CA VAL A 244 1.75 -14.07 10.61
C VAL A 244 0.99 -14.55 11.85
N VAL A 245 1.70 -14.79 12.96
CA VAL A 245 1.08 -15.20 14.23
C VAL A 245 0.19 -14.09 14.78
N PHE A 246 0.64 -12.84 14.70
CA PHE A 246 -0.11 -11.65 15.12
C PHE A 246 -1.43 -11.51 14.35
N VAL A 247 -1.39 -11.61 13.01
CA VAL A 247 -2.59 -11.55 12.16
C VAL A 247 -3.53 -12.72 12.47
N LEU A 248 -3.01 -13.93 12.68
CA LEU A 248 -3.82 -15.09 13.04
C LEU A 248 -4.61 -14.84 14.34
N ILE A 249 -3.95 -14.34 15.39
CA ILE A 249 -4.60 -14.01 16.66
C ILE A 249 -5.68 -12.94 16.48
N ILE A 250 -5.39 -11.87 15.72
CA ILE A 250 -6.36 -10.81 15.42
C ILE A 250 -7.54 -11.34 14.61
N CYS A 251 -7.31 -12.16 13.59
CA CYS A 251 -8.37 -12.76 12.79
C CYS A 251 -9.24 -13.70 13.62
N ALA A 252 -8.63 -14.54 14.47
CA ALA A 252 -9.37 -15.43 15.38
C ALA A 252 -10.23 -14.64 16.37
N PHE A 253 -9.70 -13.55 16.92
CA PHE A 253 -10.44 -12.65 17.81
C PHE A 253 -11.59 -11.94 17.09
N ASN A 254 -11.35 -11.37 15.90
CA ASN A 254 -12.38 -10.73 15.08
C ASN A 254 -13.48 -11.73 14.70
N ALA A 255 -13.12 -12.96 14.32
CA ALA A 255 -14.08 -14.02 14.04
C ALA A 255 -14.90 -14.38 15.30
N SER A 256 -14.26 -14.48 16.46
CA SER A 256 -14.96 -14.74 17.73
C SER A 256 -15.93 -13.61 18.09
N LEU A 257 -15.53 -12.34 17.94
CA LEU A 257 -16.41 -11.20 18.18
C LEU A 257 -17.56 -11.18 17.18
N TYR A 258 -17.27 -11.39 15.90
CA TYR A 258 -18.29 -11.44 14.86
C TYR A 258 -19.33 -12.52 15.19
N CYS A 259 -18.92 -13.75 15.49
CA CYS A 259 -19.84 -14.82 15.89
C CYS A 259 -20.66 -14.49 17.15
N LEU A 260 -20.08 -13.81 18.12
CA LEU A 260 -20.79 -13.41 19.35
C LEU A 260 -21.77 -12.26 19.13
N LEU A 261 -21.43 -11.29 18.27
CA LEU A 261 -22.24 -10.09 18.06
C LEU A 261 -23.27 -10.26 16.93
N TRP A 262 -23.09 -11.23 16.03
CA TRP A 262 -23.96 -11.44 14.88
C TRP A 262 -25.41 -11.75 15.25
N ASN A 263 -25.65 -12.48 16.34
CA ASN A 263 -26.99 -12.92 16.74
C ASN A 263 -27.74 -11.96 17.69
N LYS A 264 -27.48 -10.65 17.63
CA LYS A 264 -28.16 -9.66 18.46
C LYS A 264 -29.41 -9.06 17.79
N LEU A 265 -30.43 -9.88 17.57
CA LEU A 265 -31.82 -9.41 17.51
C LEU A 265 -32.71 -10.56 18.00
N GLU A 266 -33.25 -10.43 19.22
CA GLU A 266 -34.61 -10.86 19.62
C GLU A 266 -34.79 -11.01 21.15
N SER A 267 -33.75 -11.33 21.92
CA SER A 267 -33.89 -11.62 23.38
C SER A 267 -33.01 -10.74 24.29
N PHE A 268 -33.64 -9.87 25.09
CA PHE A 268 -32.98 -8.94 26.03
C PHE A 268 -32.10 -9.60 27.11
N LEU A 269 -32.49 -10.79 27.62
CA LEU A 269 -31.73 -11.52 28.65
C LEU A 269 -30.45 -12.16 28.09
N LEU A 270 -30.52 -12.75 26.89
CA LEU A 270 -29.37 -13.31 26.17
C LEU A 270 -28.41 -12.19 25.75
N ALA A 271 -28.93 -11.03 25.37
CA ALA A 271 -28.14 -9.85 25.00
C ALA A 271 -27.28 -9.30 26.17
N TYR A 272 -27.76 -9.39 27.42
CA TYR A 272 -27.01 -8.99 28.62
C TYR A 272 -25.84 -9.95 28.91
N ILE A 273 -26.08 -11.26 28.82
CA ILE A 273 -25.04 -12.28 29.03
C ILE A 273 -23.98 -12.22 27.91
N LEU A 274 -24.40 -12.07 26.65
CA LEU A 274 -23.50 -11.87 25.51
C LEU A 274 -22.67 -10.59 25.63
N TYR A 275 -23.26 -9.50 26.10
CA TYR A 275 -22.53 -8.25 26.34
C TYR A 275 -21.42 -8.43 27.37
N ARG A 276 -21.71 -9.17 28.45
CA ARG A 276 -20.73 -9.45 29.50
C ARG A 276 -19.62 -10.41 29.03
N LEU A 277 -19.97 -11.45 28.28
CA LEU A 277 -18.99 -12.35 27.64
C LEU A 277 -18.11 -11.63 26.61
N GLY A 278 -18.71 -10.80 25.76
CA GLY A 278 -17.98 -9.97 24.79
C GLY A 278 -17.03 -8.99 25.47
N SER A 279 -17.45 -8.36 26.58
CA SER A 279 -16.58 -7.49 27.39
C SER A 279 -15.42 -8.25 28.02
N ILE A 280 -15.65 -9.47 28.54
CA ILE A 280 -14.58 -10.29 29.12
C ILE A 280 -13.58 -10.74 28.04
N ILE A 281 -14.06 -11.19 26.88
CA ILE A 281 -13.21 -11.62 25.77
C ILE A 281 -12.41 -10.44 25.22
N PHE A 282 -13.03 -9.28 25.07
CA PHE A 282 -12.36 -8.04 24.70
C PHE A 282 -11.28 -7.64 25.72
N MET A 283 -11.59 -7.74 27.01
CA MET A 283 -10.64 -7.44 28.09
C MET A 283 -9.43 -8.38 28.05
N ILE A 284 -9.65 -9.69 27.90
CA ILE A 284 -8.58 -10.69 27.76
C ILE A 284 -7.70 -10.36 26.54
N PHE A 285 -8.31 -10.08 25.39
CA PHE A 285 -7.57 -9.73 24.18
C PHE A 285 -6.77 -8.44 24.33
N MET A 286 -7.33 -7.39 24.94
CA MET A 286 -6.61 -6.14 25.19
C MET A 286 -5.39 -6.36 26.09
N TYR A 287 -5.53 -7.17 27.15
CA TYR A 287 -4.41 -7.52 28.02
C TYR A 287 -3.36 -8.38 27.30
N THR A 288 -3.77 -9.42 26.57
CA THR A 288 -2.84 -10.25 25.78
C THR A 288 -2.14 -9.43 24.70
N GLY A 289 -2.86 -8.55 23.99
CA GLY A 289 -2.31 -7.72 22.94
C GLY A 289 -1.28 -6.72 23.45
N THR A 290 -1.62 -5.98 24.52
CA THR A 290 -0.72 -4.95 25.06
C THR A 290 0.44 -5.52 25.86
N LEU A 291 0.21 -6.52 26.70
CA LEU A 291 1.25 -7.06 27.59
C LEU A 291 2.11 -8.14 26.94
N PHE A 292 1.58 -8.92 26.01
CA PHE A 292 2.31 -10.03 25.42
C PHE A 292 2.76 -9.72 24.00
N LEU A 293 1.83 -9.36 23.11
CA LEU A 293 2.17 -9.17 21.69
C LEU A 293 3.11 -7.98 21.46
N ILE A 294 2.85 -6.81 22.07
CA ILE A 294 3.75 -5.65 21.93
C ILE A 294 5.11 -5.93 22.55
N ASN A 295 5.16 -6.54 23.73
CA ASN A 295 6.43 -6.81 24.42
C ASN A 295 7.30 -7.83 23.66
N ILE A 296 6.69 -8.86 23.06
CA ILE A 296 7.41 -9.80 22.18
C ILE A 296 7.90 -9.09 20.92
N PHE A 297 7.06 -8.26 20.30
CA PHE A 297 7.45 -7.51 19.11
C PHE A 297 8.67 -6.62 19.37
N VAL A 298 8.64 -5.85 20.47
CA VAL A 298 9.76 -4.99 20.86
C VAL A 298 11.01 -5.81 21.19
N MET A 299 10.87 -6.96 21.85
CA MET A 299 11.99 -7.85 22.16
C MET A 299 12.66 -8.39 20.90
N ILE A 300 11.90 -8.85 19.91
CA ILE A 300 12.43 -9.33 18.62
C ILE A 300 13.19 -8.20 17.91
N VAL A 301 12.58 -7.01 17.80
CA VAL A 301 13.23 -5.86 17.16
C VAL A 301 14.53 -5.48 17.86
N MET A 302 14.53 -5.46 19.20
CA MET A 302 15.72 -5.12 19.99
C MET A 302 16.84 -6.16 19.84
N TYR A 303 16.49 -7.45 19.81
CA TYR A 303 17.44 -8.54 19.59
C TYR A 303 18.14 -8.41 18.23
N GLU A 304 17.36 -8.21 17.16
CA GLU A 304 17.93 -8.06 15.81
C GLU A 304 18.73 -6.77 15.65
N PHE A 305 18.29 -5.68 16.30
CA PHE A 305 19.04 -4.43 16.35
C PHE A 305 20.41 -4.62 17.01
N GLU A 306 20.48 -5.35 18.13
CA GLU A 306 21.74 -5.62 18.82
C GLU A 306 22.69 -6.48 17.98
N GLN A 307 22.17 -7.48 17.27
CA GLN A 307 22.98 -8.30 16.35
C GLN A 307 23.63 -7.45 15.25
N VAL A 308 22.85 -6.59 14.59
CA VAL A 308 23.35 -5.73 13.50
C VAL A 308 24.27 -4.64 14.02
N ARG A 309 24.05 -4.16 15.25
CA ARG A 309 24.97 -3.23 15.93
C ARG A 309 26.34 -3.88 16.19
N ASN A 310 26.36 -5.16 16.55
CA ASN A 310 27.59 -5.89 16.89
C ASN A 310 28.33 -6.43 15.66
N ASP A 311 27.69 -6.53 14.49
CA ASP A 311 28.35 -6.87 13.22
C ASP A 311 29.02 -5.65 12.57
N SER A 312 30.27 -5.40 12.96
CA SER A 312 31.12 -4.33 12.40
C SER A 312 31.52 -4.59 10.94
N SER A 313 31.44 -5.84 10.48
CA SER A 313 32.00 -6.25 9.18
C SER A 313 31.14 -5.89 7.97
N ARG A 314 29.84 -5.70 8.18
CA ARG A 314 28.93 -5.21 7.14
C ARG A 314 28.99 -3.68 7.00
N GLN A 315 29.47 -2.98 8.02
CA GLN A 315 29.50 -1.52 8.08
C GLN A 315 30.78 -0.89 7.52
N THR A 316 31.84 -1.64 7.24
CA THR A 316 33.13 -1.07 6.79
C THR A 316 33.19 -0.94 5.27
N ASN A 317 32.85 -2.00 4.53
CA ASN A 317 33.18 -2.13 3.11
C ASN A 317 32.49 -1.10 2.18
N GLN A 318 31.23 -0.70 2.44
CA GLN A 318 30.53 0.27 1.57
C GLN A 318 30.90 1.73 1.86
N TYR A 319 31.26 2.05 3.11
CA TYR A 319 31.59 3.40 3.53
C TYR A 319 33.06 3.75 3.29
N GLU A 320 33.94 2.74 3.34
CA GLU A 320 35.34 2.89 2.94
C GLU A 320 35.47 3.36 1.48
N ILE A 321 34.60 2.91 0.57
CA ILE A 321 34.63 3.35 -0.83
C ILE A 321 34.28 4.84 -0.96
N ILE A 322 33.27 5.32 -0.22
CA ILE A 322 32.85 6.72 -0.24
C ILE A 322 33.95 7.60 0.35
N ASP A 323 34.52 7.21 1.49
CA ASP A 323 35.64 7.91 2.11
C ASP A 323 36.87 7.90 1.19
N HIS A 324 37.09 6.82 0.44
CA HIS A 324 38.17 6.73 -0.53
C HIS A 324 37.95 7.64 -1.75
N ILE A 325 36.71 7.76 -2.25
CA ILE A 325 36.34 8.70 -3.32
C ILE A 325 36.47 10.13 -2.83
N GLN A 326 35.92 10.45 -1.65
CA GLN A 326 36.02 11.76 -1.02
C GLN A 326 37.49 12.15 -0.82
N THR A 327 38.30 11.24 -0.30
CA THR A 327 39.75 11.42 -0.14
C THR A 327 40.45 11.68 -1.47
N LYS A 328 40.12 10.93 -2.54
CA LYS A 328 40.70 11.16 -3.88
C LYS A 328 40.30 12.52 -4.45
N VAL A 329 39.04 12.93 -4.29
CA VAL A 329 38.54 14.22 -4.75
C VAL A 329 39.21 15.36 -3.97
N LEU A 330 39.25 15.30 -2.64
CA LEU A 330 39.92 16.31 -1.82
C LEU A 330 41.43 16.40 -2.10
N ARG A 331 42.09 15.26 -2.36
CA ARG A 331 43.50 15.25 -2.81
C ARG A 331 43.67 15.88 -4.18
N SER A 332 42.77 15.61 -5.12
CA SER A 332 42.80 16.20 -6.46
C SER A 332 42.57 17.71 -6.46
N ILE A 333 41.81 18.22 -5.48
CA ILE A 333 41.51 19.65 -5.30
C ILE A 333 42.57 20.33 -4.40
N GLY A 334 43.53 19.58 -3.84
CA GLY A 334 44.58 20.12 -2.97
C GLY A 334 44.11 20.54 -1.57
N MET A 335 42.85 20.27 -1.21
CA MET A 335 42.23 20.60 0.08
C MET A 335 42.34 19.46 1.11
N TYR A 336 43.19 18.47 0.86
CA TYR A 336 43.34 17.33 1.76
C TYR A 336 44.14 17.70 3.01
N GLY A 337 43.42 18.13 4.05
CA GLY A 337 43.95 18.45 5.38
C GLY A 337 44.03 17.26 6.33
N ARG A 338 44.66 17.50 7.49
CA ARG A 338 44.85 16.53 8.59
C ARG A 338 43.54 16.11 9.29
N GLU A 339 42.51 16.93 9.15
CA GLU A 339 41.14 16.69 9.63
C GLU A 339 40.38 15.63 8.80
N ASN A 340 40.78 15.43 7.55
CA ASN A 340 40.15 14.49 6.61
C ASN A 340 40.85 13.12 6.62
N VAL A 341 41.74 12.87 7.58
CA VAL A 341 42.34 11.55 7.76
C VAL A 341 41.24 10.67 8.35
N PRO A 342 40.86 9.56 7.68
CA PRO A 342 39.84 8.68 8.23
C PRO A 342 40.23 8.26 9.63
N ALA A 343 39.28 8.31 10.56
CA ALA A 343 39.46 7.67 11.85
C ALA A 343 39.84 6.21 11.58
N CYS A 344 41.07 5.84 11.92
CA CYS A 344 41.49 4.45 11.88
C CYS A 344 40.62 3.73 12.92
N TYR A 345 39.49 3.18 12.48
CA TYR A 345 38.72 2.28 13.32
C TYR A 345 39.67 1.13 13.66
N VAL A 346 39.79 0.85 14.96
CA VAL A 346 40.61 -0.25 15.47
C VAL A 346 40.29 -1.49 14.64
N ARG A 347 41.29 -2.05 13.94
CA ARG A 347 41.13 -3.31 13.22
C ARG A 347 40.60 -4.36 14.18
N ASP A 348 39.57 -5.09 13.77
CA ASP A 348 39.03 -6.22 14.53
C ASP A 348 40.15 -7.23 14.78
N SER A 349 40.72 -7.21 15.99
CA SER A 349 41.83 -8.08 16.38
C SER A 349 41.46 -9.56 16.25
N MET A 350 40.17 -9.89 16.40
CA MET A 350 39.66 -11.26 16.24
C MET A 350 39.68 -11.72 14.79
N LYS A 351 39.29 -10.88 13.82
CA LYS A 351 39.33 -11.25 12.40
C LYS A 351 40.74 -11.40 11.88
N ASP A 352 41.63 -10.50 12.27
CA ASP A 352 43.04 -10.57 11.90
C ASP A 352 43.72 -11.80 12.53
N TYR A 353 43.33 -12.18 13.76
CA TYR A 353 43.78 -13.42 14.39
C TYR A 353 43.28 -14.67 13.65
N GLU A 354 42.02 -14.69 13.22
CA GLU A 354 41.43 -15.82 12.48
C GLU A 354 42.05 -15.95 11.07
N LEU A 355 42.35 -14.83 10.42
CA LEU A 355 43.11 -14.79 9.16
C LEU A 355 44.56 -15.24 9.35
N LEU A 356 45.22 -14.81 10.43
CA LEU A 356 46.59 -15.24 10.74
C LEU A 356 46.65 -16.74 11.05
N THR A 357 45.69 -17.27 11.83
CA THR A 357 45.62 -18.71 12.14
C THR A 357 45.31 -19.54 10.90
N THR A 358 44.42 -19.09 10.01
CA THR A 358 44.16 -19.78 8.74
C THR A 358 45.32 -19.68 7.75
N LEU A 359 46.04 -18.54 7.71
CA LEU A 359 47.23 -18.38 6.88
C LEU A 359 48.40 -19.21 7.40
N THR A 360 48.66 -19.22 8.71
CA THR A 360 49.68 -20.08 9.33
C THR A 360 49.34 -21.56 9.15
N ALA A 361 48.07 -21.95 9.27
CA ALA A 361 47.64 -23.32 8.96
C ALA A 361 47.90 -23.67 7.49
N LYS A 362 47.63 -22.77 6.54
CA LYS A 362 47.92 -23.00 5.11
C LYS A 362 49.41 -23.09 4.79
N VAL A 363 50.24 -22.28 5.46
CA VAL A 363 51.70 -22.34 5.30
C VAL A 363 52.25 -23.67 5.81
N TRP A 364 51.72 -24.19 6.91
CA TRP A 364 52.05 -25.52 7.43
C TRP A 364 51.61 -26.69 6.54
N PHE A 365 50.65 -26.49 5.64
CA PHE A 365 50.22 -27.50 4.67
C PHE A 365 51.02 -27.46 3.36
N LEU A 366 51.83 -26.42 3.12
CA LEU A 366 52.56 -26.18 1.88
C LEU A 366 54.09 -26.31 2.00
N GLY A 367 54.62 -26.54 3.20
CA GLY A 367 56.02 -26.92 3.46
C GLY A 367 56.07 -28.32 4.04
#